data_AF-A0A7K8QCM4-F1
#
_entry.id   AF-A0A7K8QCM4-F1
#
_cell.length_a   1.000
_cell.length_b   1.000
_cell.length_c   1.000
_cell.angle_alpha   90.00
_cell.angle_beta   90.00
_cell.angle_gamma   90.00
#
_symmetry.space_group_name_H-M   'P 1'
#
loop_
_entity.id
_entity.type
_entity.pdbx_description
1 polymer ?
#
loop_
_entity_poly.entity_id
_entity_poly.type
_entity_poly.pdbx_seq_one_letter_code
_entity_poly.pdbx_strand_id
1 'polypeptide(L)'
;TPDTIPCLLSPWSEWSDCSVTCGKGMRTRQRMLKSAAELGDCNEELQQAEKCMLPECPIDCELTEWSQWSECNTSCGKGHMIRTRMIKIEPQFGGTACPETVQRTKCRVRKCLRGPGVEKRRWKEAR
;
A
#
# COMPACT_ATOMS: atom_id res chain seq x y z
N THR A 1 -11.52 -63.62 13.23
CA THR A 1 -11.76 -62.27 12.68
C THR A 1 -10.62 -61.97 11.74
N PRO A 2 -10.81 -61.59 10.47
CA PRO A 2 -9.67 -61.32 9.60
C PRO A 2 -8.91 -60.15 10.20
N ASP A 3 -7.66 -60.41 10.59
CA ASP A 3 -6.77 -59.42 11.18
C ASP A 3 -6.44 -58.38 10.10
N THR A 4 -7.17 -57.25 10.12
CA THR A 4 -6.87 -56.10 9.28
C THR A 4 -5.52 -55.56 9.70
N ILE A 5 -4.48 -55.80 8.89
CA ILE A 5 -3.15 -55.24 9.14
C ILE A 5 -3.27 -53.71 9.05
N PRO A 6 -2.97 -52.95 10.13
CA PRO A 6 -3.08 -51.50 10.11
C PRO A 6 -2.00 -50.89 9.22
N CYS A 7 -2.34 -49.83 8.48
CA CYS A 7 -1.38 -49.08 7.68
C CYS A 7 -0.34 -48.43 8.61
N LEU A 8 0.94 -48.75 8.42
CA LEU A 8 2.03 -48.16 9.20
C LEU A 8 2.45 -46.84 8.57
N LEU A 9 2.29 -45.74 9.30
CA LEU A 9 2.62 -44.38 8.84
C LEU A 9 3.85 -43.83 9.57
N SER A 10 4.56 -42.90 8.96
CA SER A 10 5.56 -42.09 9.66
C SER A 10 4.88 -41.10 10.60
N PRO A 11 5.63 -40.57 11.59
CA PRO A 11 5.24 -39.32 12.22
C PRO A 11 5.04 -38.23 11.17
N TRP A 12 4.19 -37.26 11.48
CA TRP A 12 4.11 -36.02 10.71
C TRP A 12 5.44 -35.27 10.77
N SER A 13 5.79 -34.62 9.66
CA SER A 13 6.82 -33.59 9.66
C SER A 13 6.40 -32.43 10.56
N GLU A 14 7.37 -31.56 10.87
CA GLU A 14 7.06 -30.21 11.33
C GLU A 14 6.21 -29.48 10.28
N TRP A 15 5.43 -28.51 10.76
CA TRP A 15 4.71 -27.62 9.88
C TRP A 15 5.67 -26.74 9.09
N SER A 16 5.34 -26.50 7.82
CA SER A 16 6.00 -25.47 7.01
C SER A 16 5.80 -24.09 7.61
N ASP A 17 6.59 -23.13 7.12
CA ASP A 17 6.25 -21.73 7.27
C ASP A 17 4.88 -21.42 6.66
N CYS A 18 4.29 -20.32 7.11
CA CYS A 18 3.04 -19.82 6.55
C CYS A 18 3.26 -19.44 5.08
N SER A 19 2.28 -19.74 4.22
CA SER A 19 2.32 -19.43 2.78
C SER A 19 2.39 -17.93 2.47
N VAL A 20 2.18 -17.08 3.47
CA VAL A 20 2.21 -15.63 3.41
C VAL A 20 3.11 -15.10 4.52
N THR A 21 3.60 -13.88 4.36
CA THR A 21 4.40 -13.18 5.38
C THR A 21 3.56 -12.25 6.27
N CYS A 22 2.30 -12.02 5.90
CA CYS A 22 1.33 -11.21 6.63
C CYS A 22 -0.09 -11.69 6.31
N GLY A 23 -1.05 -11.40 7.19
CA GLY A 23 -2.45 -11.73 7.03
C GLY A 23 -2.73 -13.23 7.14
N LYS A 24 -3.69 -13.70 6.34
CA LYS A 24 -4.21 -15.07 6.41
C LYS A 24 -3.54 -15.94 5.36
N GLY A 25 -2.96 -17.05 5.78
CA GLY A 25 -2.34 -18.03 4.88
C GLY A 25 -2.61 -19.46 5.32
N MET A 26 -1.83 -20.37 4.74
CA MET A 26 -1.86 -21.79 5.06
C MET A 26 -0.46 -22.30 5.33
N ARG A 27 -0.35 -23.31 6.20
CA ARG A 27 0.88 -24.09 6.36
C ARG A 27 0.56 -25.56 6.19
N THR A 28 1.53 -26.32 5.71
CA THR A 28 1.36 -27.73 5.38
C THR A 28 2.37 -28.59 6.14
N ARG A 29 1.99 -29.84 6.38
CA ARG A 29 2.90 -30.88 6.87
C ARG A 29 2.59 -32.19 6.18
N GLN A 30 3.57 -33.08 6.13
CA GLN A 30 3.47 -34.33 5.39
C GLN A 30 3.92 -35.50 6.25
N ARG A 31 3.39 -36.69 5.96
CA ARG A 31 3.84 -37.98 6.49
C ARG A 31 3.86 -38.99 5.35
N MET A 32 4.57 -40.10 5.55
CA MET A 32 4.74 -41.14 4.54
C MET A 32 4.14 -42.46 5.02
N LEU A 33 3.69 -43.28 4.06
CA LEU A 33 3.35 -44.67 4.32
C LEU A 33 4.63 -45.49 4.44
N LYS A 34 4.87 -46.12 5.59
CA LYS A 34 6.04 -46.95 5.85
C LYS A 34 5.90 -48.38 5.32
N SER A 35 4.67 -48.90 5.21
CA SER A 35 4.37 -50.16 4.54
C SER A 35 2.96 -50.12 3.96
N ALA A 36 2.82 -50.42 2.67
CA ALA A 36 1.52 -50.78 2.10
C ALA A 36 1.17 -52.17 2.63
N ALA A 37 -0.01 -52.33 3.24
CA ALA A 37 -0.49 -53.66 3.55
C ALA A 37 -0.59 -54.41 2.21
N GLU A 38 0.11 -55.54 2.07
CA GLU A 38 0.18 -56.38 0.85
C GLU A 38 -1.18 -56.86 0.33
N LEU A 39 -2.30 -56.49 0.98
CA LEU A 39 -3.66 -56.88 0.64
C LEU A 39 -4.71 -55.76 0.82
N GLY A 40 -4.30 -54.50 1.09
CA GLY A 40 -5.24 -53.43 1.47
C GLY A 40 -4.93 -52.07 0.85
N ASP A 41 -5.98 -51.37 0.42
CA ASP A 41 -5.91 -49.98 -0.07
C ASP A 41 -5.78 -49.01 1.12
N CYS A 42 -4.57 -48.49 1.36
CA CYS A 42 -4.29 -47.55 2.44
C CYS A 42 -4.74 -46.13 2.06
N ASN A 43 -6.03 -45.82 2.29
CA ASN A 43 -6.63 -44.50 2.09
C ASN A 43 -6.37 -43.55 3.28
N GLU A 44 -5.11 -43.38 3.66
CA GLU A 44 -4.71 -42.52 4.77
C GLU A 44 -4.30 -41.12 4.30
N GLU A 45 -4.60 -40.10 5.11
CA GLU A 45 -4.20 -38.73 4.79
C GLU A 45 -2.67 -38.58 4.95
N LEU A 46 -1.95 -38.29 3.86
CA LEU A 46 -0.49 -38.12 3.85
C LEU A 46 -0.05 -36.66 3.94
N GLN A 47 -0.97 -35.72 3.76
CA GLN A 47 -0.71 -34.29 3.81
C GLN A 47 -1.83 -33.60 4.58
N GLN A 48 -1.45 -32.72 5.49
CA GLN A 48 -2.38 -31.84 6.18
C GLN A 48 -2.08 -30.40 5.86
N ALA A 49 -3.13 -29.59 5.87
CA ALA A 49 -3.05 -28.15 5.73
C ALA A 49 -3.88 -27.48 6.81
N GLU A 50 -3.34 -26.44 7.41
CA GLU A 50 -4.07 -25.63 8.39
C GLU A 50 -3.87 -24.13 8.13
N LYS A 51 -4.81 -23.34 8.65
CA LYS A 51 -4.77 -21.89 8.53
C LYS A 51 -3.72 -21.33 9.48
N CYS A 52 -2.89 -20.42 9.00
CA CYS A 52 -2.02 -19.58 9.80
C CYS A 52 -2.50 -18.12 9.72
N MET A 53 -2.42 -17.42 10.85
CA MET A 53 -2.79 -16.01 10.97
C MET A 53 -1.58 -15.22 11.44
N LEU A 54 -1.09 -14.35 10.57
CA LEU A 54 -0.01 -13.41 10.83
C LEU A 54 -0.59 -11.99 10.99
N PRO A 55 0.20 -11.01 11.45
CA PRO A 55 -0.23 -9.62 11.50
C PRO A 55 -0.75 -9.13 10.15
N GLU A 56 -1.73 -8.22 10.16
CA GLU A 56 -2.31 -7.66 8.95
C GLU A 56 -1.26 -7.12 7.99
N CYS A 57 -1.50 -7.28 6.69
CA CYS A 57 -0.59 -6.78 5.68
C CYS A 57 -0.58 -5.25 5.64
N PRO A 58 0.60 -4.62 5.42
CA PRO A 58 0.67 -3.18 5.27
C PRO A 58 -0.16 -2.75 4.06
N ILE A 59 -1.00 -1.74 4.26
CA ILE A 59 -1.77 -1.10 3.19
C ILE A 59 -1.15 0.26 2.96
N ASP A 60 -0.55 0.43 1.79
CA ASP A 60 0.04 1.70 1.38
C ASP A 60 -1.03 2.72 1.02
N CYS A 61 -0.68 4.00 1.17
CA CYS A 61 -1.55 5.07 0.72
C CYS A 61 -1.72 5.05 -0.81
N GLU A 62 -2.96 5.08 -1.27
CA GLU A 62 -3.29 5.38 -2.67
C GLU A 62 -3.87 6.78 -2.79
N LEU A 63 -3.41 7.53 -3.78
CA LEU A 63 -3.93 8.85 -4.10
C LEU A 63 -4.68 8.81 -5.43
N THR A 64 -5.62 9.74 -5.61
CA THR A 64 -6.25 9.96 -6.92
C THR A 64 -5.24 10.56 -7.91
N GLU A 65 -5.63 10.57 -9.18
CA GLU A 65 -5.00 11.44 -10.17
C GLU A 65 -5.06 12.90 -9.73
N TRP A 66 -4.07 13.66 -10.20
CA TRP A 66 -4.04 15.10 -9.98
C TRP A 66 -5.19 15.80 -10.72
N SER A 67 -5.75 16.82 -10.08
CA SER A 67 -6.59 17.80 -10.76
C SER A 67 -5.80 18.50 -11.88
N GLN A 68 -6.54 19.14 -12.78
CA GLN A 68 -5.94 20.16 -13.64
C GLN A 68 -5.33 21.27 -12.78
N TRP A 69 -4.31 21.94 -13.32
CA TRP A 69 -3.75 23.13 -12.70
C TRP A 69 -4.79 24.25 -12.67
N SER A 70 -4.86 24.96 -11.55
CA SER A 70 -5.61 26.20 -11.44
C SER A 70 -5.07 27.24 -12.42
N GLU A 71 -5.85 28.28 -12.66
CA GLU A 71 -5.32 29.49 -13.26
C GLU A 71 -4.22 30.12 -12.40
N CYS A 72 -3.42 30.99 -13.03
CA CYS A 72 -2.41 31.75 -12.32
C CYS A 72 -3.09 32.72 -11.34
N ASN A 73 -2.67 32.71 -10.08
CA ASN A 73 -3.27 33.55 -9.03
C ASN A 73 -3.06 35.07 -9.23
N THR A 74 -2.29 35.47 -10.23
CA THR A 74 -2.08 36.86 -10.63
C THR A 74 -2.63 37.10 -12.03
N SER A 75 -3.28 38.23 -12.25
CA SER A 75 -3.76 38.64 -13.58
C SER A 75 -2.64 39.20 -14.49
N CYS A 76 -1.46 39.49 -13.94
CA CYS A 76 -0.28 39.95 -14.66
C CYS A 76 1.00 39.63 -13.87
N GLY A 77 2.15 39.58 -14.54
CA GLY A 77 3.44 39.38 -13.90
C GLY A 77 3.73 37.93 -13.52
N LYS A 78 4.39 37.73 -12.38
CA LYS A 78 4.73 36.41 -11.84
C LYS A 78 3.71 36.02 -10.79
N GLY A 79 3.26 34.78 -10.82
CA GLY A 79 2.33 34.22 -9.84
C GLY A 79 2.59 32.74 -9.60
N HIS A 80 1.57 32.08 -9.06
CA HIS A 80 1.56 30.65 -8.82
C HIS A 80 0.24 30.01 -9.28
N MET A 81 0.33 28.77 -9.73
CA MET A 81 -0.81 27.89 -9.95
C MET A 81 -0.70 26.69 -9.01
N ILE A 82 -1.84 26.11 -8.68
CA ILE A 82 -1.99 25.01 -7.73
C ILE A 82 -2.77 23.88 -8.40
N ARG A 83 -2.40 22.63 -8.12
CA ARG A 83 -3.25 21.46 -8.38
C ARG A 83 -3.36 20.62 -7.13
N THR A 84 -4.43 19.87 -7.01
CA THR A 84 -4.72 19.05 -5.84
C THR A 84 -5.05 17.62 -6.25
N ARG A 85 -4.88 16.68 -5.31
CA ARG A 85 -5.35 15.30 -5.42
C ARG A 85 -5.87 14.86 -4.06
N MET A 86 -6.66 13.79 -4.02
CA MET A 86 -7.27 13.30 -2.78
C MET A 86 -6.65 11.95 -2.38
N ILE A 87 -6.77 11.63 -1.09
CA ILE A 87 -6.44 10.30 -0.58
C ILE A 87 -7.60 9.37 -0.95
N LYS A 88 -7.28 8.33 -1.71
CA LYS A 88 -8.22 7.28 -2.12
C LYS A 88 -8.20 6.13 -1.10
N ILE A 89 -7.03 5.76 -0.61
CA ILE A 89 -6.84 4.77 0.45
C ILE A 89 -5.89 5.35 1.48
N GLU A 90 -6.34 5.40 2.74
CA GLU A 90 -5.50 5.78 3.88
C GLU A 90 -4.55 4.63 4.24
N PRO A 91 -3.29 4.94 4.60
CA PRO A 91 -2.31 3.93 4.96
C PRO A 91 -2.70 3.23 6.25
N GLN A 92 -2.54 1.91 6.30
CA GLN A 92 -2.88 1.09 7.46
C GLN A 92 -1.80 0.05 7.75
N PHE A 93 -1.78 -0.46 8.98
CA PHE A 93 -0.93 -1.58 9.42
C PHE A 93 0.57 -1.39 9.10
N GLY A 94 1.07 -0.14 9.23
CA GLY A 94 2.46 0.19 8.95
C GLY A 94 2.79 0.40 7.47
N GLY A 95 1.78 0.53 6.61
CA GLY A 95 1.96 0.93 5.22
C GLY A 95 2.45 2.36 5.04
N THR A 96 2.88 2.66 3.83
CA THR A 96 3.57 3.90 3.46
C THR A 96 2.62 5.09 3.52
N ALA A 97 3.03 6.15 4.23
CA ALA A 97 2.25 7.37 4.38
C ALA A 97 2.01 8.09 3.03
N CYS A 98 0.89 8.81 2.95
CA CYS A 98 0.53 9.56 1.75
C CYS A 98 1.53 10.70 1.46
N PRO A 99 2.01 10.84 0.21
CA PRO A 99 2.74 12.03 -0.20
C PRO A 99 1.81 13.25 -0.30
N GLU A 100 2.38 14.43 -0.59
CA GLU A 100 1.63 15.70 -0.64
C GLU A 100 0.41 15.64 -1.57
N THR A 101 -0.69 16.21 -1.10
CA THR A 101 -1.98 16.30 -1.81
C THR A 101 -2.17 17.63 -2.55
N VAL A 102 -1.29 18.60 -2.32
CA VAL A 102 -1.32 19.93 -2.93
C VAL A 102 0.03 20.20 -3.56
N GLN A 103 0.05 20.55 -4.84
CA GLN A 103 1.27 20.98 -5.50
C GLN A 103 1.14 22.42 -5.99
N ARG A 104 2.20 23.21 -5.80
CA ARG A 104 2.30 24.60 -6.28
C ARG A 104 3.45 24.73 -7.27
N THR A 105 3.21 25.41 -8.39
CA THR A 105 4.27 25.79 -9.33
C THR A 105 4.18 27.26 -9.71
N LYS A 106 5.27 27.81 -10.25
CA LYS A 106 5.35 29.21 -10.69
C LYS A 106 4.67 29.36 -12.05
N CYS A 107 3.94 30.45 -12.23
CA CYS A 107 3.37 30.85 -13.52
C CYS A 107 3.78 32.29 -13.86
N ARG A 108 3.72 32.62 -15.15
CA ARG A 108 3.99 33.96 -15.64
C ARG A 108 2.92 34.36 -16.64
N VAL A 109 2.21 35.44 -16.32
CA VAL A 109 1.20 36.05 -17.18
C VAL A 109 1.83 37.25 -17.89
N ARG A 110 1.06 37.94 -18.74
CA ARG A 110 1.47 39.20 -19.38
C ARG A 110 2.07 40.18 -18.38
N LYS A 111 3.01 41.01 -18.82
CA LYS A 111 3.62 42.03 -17.95
C LYS A 111 2.54 42.95 -17.38
N CYS A 112 2.66 43.29 -16.12
CA CYS A 112 1.77 44.28 -15.50
C CYS A 112 2.00 45.64 -16.16
N LEU A 113 0.91 46.29 -16.58
CA LEU A 113 0.96 47.69 -16.94
C LEU A 113 1.21 48.47 -15.65
N ARG A 114 2.29 49.26 -15.63
CA ARG A 114 2.58 50.14 -14.52
C ARG A 114 1.44 51.18 -14.52
N GLY A 115 0.54 51.11 -13.54
CA GLY A 115 -0.48 52.15 -13.36
C GLY A 115 0.18 53.53 -13.20
N PRO A 116 -0.54 54.64 -13.45
CA PRO A 116 -0.02 55.98 -13.20
C PRO A 116 0.49 56.04 -11.76
N GLY A 117 1.74 56.47 -11.62
CA GLY A 117 2.46 56.40 -10.36
C GLY A 117 1.69 57.08 -9.24
N VAL A 118 1.49 56.36 -8.13
CA VAL A 118 1.22 57.03 -6.85
C VAL A 118 2.46 57.87 -6.56
N GLU A 119 2.34 59.16 -6.85
CA GLU A 119 3.38 60.17 -6.65
C GLU A 119 3.83 60.10 -5.20
N LYS A 120 5.07 59.66 -4.98
CA LYS A 120 5.71 59.70 -3.68
C LYS A 120 5.90 61.17 -3.32
N ARG A 121 4.94 61.77 -2.62
CA ARG A 121 5.11 63.10 -2.02
C ARG A 121 6.26 63.01 -1.04
N ARG A 122 7.42 63.52 -1.47
CA ARG A 122 8.61 63.68 -0.66
C ARG A 122 8.40 64.95 0.17
N TRP A 123 7.88 64.79 1.38
CA TRP A 123 7.86 65.87 2.36
C TRP A 123 9.32 66.24 2.66
N LYS A 124 9.75 67.42 2.22
CA LYS A 124 10.92 68.09 2.77
C LYS A 124 10.43 68.95 3.92
N GLU A 125 10.76 68.56 5.14
CA GLU A 125 10.64 69.44 6.31
C GLU A 125 11.64 70.59 6.11
N ALA A 126 11.12 71.81 6.09
CA ALA A 126 11.90 73.03 6.20
C ALA A 126 11.67 73.58 7.62
N ARG A 127 12.67 73.44 8.49
CA ARG A 127 12.99 74.42 9.51
C ARG A 127 14.44 74.28 9.95
#